data_AF-A0A7C2K5T6-F1
#
_entry.id   AF-A0A7C2K5T6-F1
#
_cell.length_a   1.000
_cell.length_b   1.000
_cell.length_c   1.000
_cell.angle_alpha   90.00
_cell.angle_beta   90.00
_cell.angle_gamma   90.00
#
_symmetry.space_group_name_H-M   'P 1'
#
loop_
_entity.id
_entity.type
_entity.pdbx_description
1 polymer ?
#
loop_
_entity_poly.entity_id
_entity_poly.type
_entity_poly.pdbx_seq_one_letter_code
_entity_poly.pdbx_strand_id
1 'polypeptide(L)'
;MSRGDRGLVRASEMAEQKAEKALQRVASSQQVVADMEQRLIQLKQFHTDYTCTADPTTLGNMQAILNRRNFIRRIEEAIIYQRDLLEKTRHEHRCVEQAWRNERAQAKVLNRVCERHSDEARWASERTEQAMLDELSLRKPRMTE
;
A
#
# COMPACT_ATOMS: atom_id res chain seq x y z
N MET A 1 -19.03 -2.20 -28.93
CA MET A 1 -18.41 -2.89 -27.78
C MET A 1 -19.22 -4.12 -27.39
N SER A 2 -18.59 -5.29 -27.37
CA SER A 2 -19.23 -6.55 -26.97
C SER A 2 -19.54 -6.60 -25.47
N ARG A 3 -20.44 -7.48 -25.04
CA ARG A 3 -20.82 -7.64 -23.62
C ARG A 3 -19.63 -8.10 -22.75
N GLY A 4 -18.73 -8.92 -23.31
CA GLY A 4 -17.50 -9.36 -22.65
C GLY A 4 -16.48 -8.23 -22.45
N ASP A 5 -16.40 -7.32 -23.42
CA ASP A 5 -15.48 -6.18 -23.45
C ASP A 5 -15.76 -5.18 -22.30
N ARG A 6 -17.05 -4.88 -22.07
CA ARG A 6 -17.50 -4.07 -20.93
C ARG A 6 -17.26 -4.74 -19.59
N GLY A 7 -17.29 -6.08 -19.54
CA GLY A 7 -17.00 -6.85 -18.34
C GLY A 7 -15.53 -6.77 -17.93
N LEU A 8 -14.62 -6.87 -18.90
CA LEU A 8 -13.17 -6.76 -18.69
C LEU A 8 -12.77 -5.36 -18.23
N VAL A 9 -13.24 -4.31 -18.92
CA VAL A 9 -12.97 -2.92 -18.53
C VAL A 9 -13.42 -2.65 -17.09
N ARG A 10 -14.65 -3.06 -16.74
CA ARG A 10 -15.17 -2.91 -15.38
C ARG A 10 -14.36 -3.71 -14.35
N ALA A 11 -13.91 -4.91 -14.69
CA ALA A 11 -13.05 -5.71 -13.81
C ALA A 11 -11.69 -5.02 -13.57
N SER A 12 -11.12 -4.40 -14.61
CA SER A 12 -9.90 -3.59 -14.52
C SER A 12 -10.08 -2.40 -13.58
N GLU A 13 -11.12 -1.59 -13.79
CA GLU A 13 -11.43 -0.43 -12.95
C GLU A 13 -11.63 -0.83 -11.48
N MET A 14 -12.36 -1.92 -11.23
CA MET A 14 -12.54 -2.44 -9.87
C MET A 14 -11.22 -2.89 -9.24
N ALA A 15 -10.32 -3.51 -10.01
CA ALA A 15 -9.01 -3.93 -9.52
C ALA A 15 -8.11 -2.73 -9.20
N GLU A 16 -8.16 -1.66 -10.01
CA GLU A 16 -7.45 -0.41 -9.73
C GLU A 16 -7.95 0.25 -8.45
N GLN A 17 -9.27 0.36 -8.28
CA GLN A 17 -9.87 0.91 -7.06
C GLN A 17 -9.49 0.09 -5.81
N LYS A 18 -9.40 -1.23 -5.92
CA LYS A 18 -8.93 -2.10 -4.82
C LYS A 18 -7.46 -1.82 -4.49
N ALA A 19 -6.61 -1.70 -5.51
CA ALA A 19 -5.20 -1.38 -5.32
C ALA A 19 -5.00 0.00 -4.69
N GLU A 20 -5.82 1.00 -5.05
CA GLU A 20 -5.78 2.34 -4.45
C GLU A 20 -6.21 2.32 -2.97
N LYS A 21 -7.32 1.64 -2.64
CA LYS A 21 -7.73 1.43 -1.25
C LYS A 21 -6.66 0.68 -0.44
N ALA A 22 -6.01 -0.31 -1.04
CA ALA A 22 -4.90 -1.02 -0.41
C ALA A 22 -3.69 -0.09 -0.18
N LEU A 23 -3.39 0.83 -1.10
CA LEU A 23 -2.35 1.84 -0.92
C LEU A 23 -2.64 2.78 0.26
N GLN A 24 -3.90 3.21 0.41
CA GLN A 24 -4.31 4.00 1.58
C GLN A 24 -4.06 3.26 2.89
N ARG A 25 -4.35 1.96 2.93
CA ARG A 25 -4.06 1.11 4.10
C ARG A 25 -2.56 0.98 4.38
N VAL A 26 -1.73 0.86 3.34
CA VAL A 26 -0.26 0.88 3.48
C VAL A 26 0.18 2.19 4.11
N ALA A 27 -0.28 3.33 3.60
CA ALA A 27 0.06 4.65 4.13
C ALA A 27 -0.33 4.79 5.60
N SER A 28 -1.56 4.41 5.98
CA SER A 28 -2.01 4.43 7.37
C SER A 28 -1.15 3.52 8.26
N SER A 29 -0.85 2.30 7.81
CA SER A 29 0.00 1.38 8.59
C SER A 29 1.44 1.89 8.76
N GLN A 30 1.98 2.58 7.75
CA GLN A 30 3.30 3.21 7.83
C GLN A 30 3.32 4.34 8.87
N GLN A 31 2.26 5.14 8.95
CA GLN A 31 2.13 6.19 9.96
C GLN A 31 2.11 5.59 11.38
N VAL A 32 1.35 4.50 11.58
CA VAL A 32 1.32 3.81 12.88
C VAL A 32 2.70 3.28 13.26
N VAL A 33 3.46 2.71 12.32
CA VAL A 33 4.85 2.29 12.58
C VAL A 33 5.71 3.47 13.00
N ALA A 34 5.65 4.59 12.28
CA ALA A 34 6.42 5.79 12.58
C ALA A 34 6.10 6.36 13.98
N ASP A 35 4.83 6.41 14.35
CA ASP A 35 4.39 6.86 15.68
C ASP A 35 4.94 5.96 16.79
N MET A 36 4.90 4.63 16.58
CA MET A 36 5.43 3.66 17.54
C MET A 36 6.96 3.75 17.69
N GLU A 37 7.67 4.02 16.60
CA GLU A 37 9.12 4.28 16.59
C GLU A 37 9.45 5.56 17.36
N GLN A 38 8.72 6.64 17.09
CA GLN A 38 8.89 7.91 17.80
C GLN A 38 8.64 7.74 19.29
N ARG A 39 7.59 7.01 19.69
CA ARG A 39 7.31 6.73 21.09
C ARG A 39 8.43 5.95 21.77
N LEU A 40 9.02 4.98 21.07
CA LEU A 40 10.17 4.22 21.58
C LEU A 40 11.41 5.11 21.75
N ILE A 41 11.67 6.02 20.81
CA ILE A 41 12.76 7.00 20.92
C ILE A 41 12.56 7.89 22.14
N GLN A 42 11.37 8.44 22.32
CA GLN A 42 11.02 9.28 23.47
C GLN A 42 11.21 8.55 24.80
N LEU A 43 10.79 7.29 24.91
CA LEU A 43 10.98 6.49 26.13
C LEU A 43 12.47 6.27 26.44
N LYS A 44 13.30 6.00 25.43
CA LYS A 44 14.75 5.80 25.61
C LYS A 44 15.47 7.10 25.98
N GLN A 45 15.09 8.22 25.36
CA GLN A 45 15.62 9.54 25.71
C GLN A 45 15.27 9.88 27.14
N PHE A 46 13.98 9.78 27.49
CA PHE A 46 13.51 10.02 28.85
C PHE A 46 14.20 9.13 29.89
N HIS A 47 14.41 7.84 29.58
CA HIS A 47 15.19 6.95 30.44
C HIS A 47 16.61 7.49 30.67
N THR A 48 17.32 7.82 29.59
CA THR A 48 18.70 8.33 29.64
C THR A 48 18.77 9.61 30.46
N ASP A 49 17.96 10.60 30.12
CA ASP A 49 17.91 11.89 30.78
C ASP A 49 17.59 11.73 32.28
N TYR A 50 16.61 10.88 32.61
CA TYR A 50 16.21 10.65 33.98
C TYR A 50 17.30 9.93 34.79
N THR A 51 18.06 9.02 34.19
CA THR A 51 19.19 8.35 34.85
C THR A 51 20.39 9.29 35.05
N CYS A 52 20.70 10.15 34.08
CA CYS A 52 21.84 11.08 34.12
C CYS A 52 21.63 12.28 35.06
N THR A 53 20.38 12.71 35.26
CA THR A 53 20.07 13.97 36.00
C THR A 53 20.00 13.84 37.51
N ALA A 54 19.91 12.64 38.09
CA ALA A 54 19.89 12.54 39.55
C ALA A 54 21.21 12.04 40.10
N ASP A 55 21.89 12.97 40.75
CA ASP A 55 22.97 12.70 41.66
C ASP A 55 22.39 12.01 42.92
N PRO A 56 22.81 10.78 43.26
CA PRO A 56 22.34 10.08 44.45
C PRO A 56 22.64 10.83 45.76
N THR A 57 23.60 11.77 45.73
CA THR A 57 24.00 12.58 46.89
C THR A 57 22.97 13.64 47.29
N THR A 58 22.05 13.99 46.39
CA THR A 58 20.99 15.00 46.64
C THR A 58 19.70 14.39 47.20
N LEU A 59 19.54 13.07 47.16
CA LEU A 59 18.33 12.36 47.62
C LEU A 59 18.47 11.99 49.11
N GLY A 60 18.18 12.95 50.00
CA GLY A 60 18.32 12.78 51.45
C GLY A 60 17.39 11.77 52.14
N ASN A 61 16.56 11.01 51.41
CA ASN A 61 15.62 10.03 51.96
C ASN A 61 15.65 8.70 51.20
N MET A 62 15.80 7.58 51.91
CA MET A 62 15.75 6.22 51.40
C MET A 62 14.49 5.93 50.57
N GLN A 63 13.34 6.48 50.95
CA GLN A 63 12.09 6.32 50.20
C GLN A 63 12.17 6.94 48.79
N ALA A 64 12.86 8.07 48.64
CA ALA A 64 13.03 8.73 47.34
C ALA A 64 13.94 7.91 46.42
N ILE A 65 14.98 7.27 46.97
CA ILE A 65 15.87 6.35 46.25
C ILE A 65 15.09 5.12 45.75
N LEU A 66 14.26 4.51 46.60
CA LEU A 66 13.43 3.36 46.23
C LEU A 66 12.40 3.71 45.15
N ASN A 67 11.69 4.83 45.30
CA ASN A 67 10.72 5.29 44.30
C ASN A 67 11.38 5.53 42.94
N ARG A 68 12.58 6.14 42.92
CA ARG A 68 13.36 6.35 41.71
C ARG A 68 13.72 5.03 41.02
N ARG A 69 14.27 4.06 41.76
CA ARG A 69 14.62 2.75 41.21
C ARG A 69 13.41 2.03 40.62
N ASN A 70 12.27 2.07 41.31
CA ASN A 70 11.02 1.48 40.82
C ASN A 70 10.53 2.16 39.53
N PHE A 71 10.65 3.49 39.45
CA PHE A 71 10.25 4.23 38.26
C PHE A 71 11.14 3.90 37.05
N ILE A 72 12.47 3.83 37.24
CA ILE A 72 13.41 3.41 36.19
C ILE A 72 13.04 2.03 35.66
N ARG A 73 12.81 1.06 36.56
CA ARG A 73 12.40 -0.30 36.18
C ARG A 73 11.12 -0.31 35.35
N ARG A 74 10.13 0.52 35.71
CA ARG A 74 8.88 0.64 34.94
C ARG A 74 9.10 1.22 33.53
N ILE A 75 10.06 2.13 33.36
CA ILE A 75 10.41 2.64 32.03
C ILE A 75 11.10 1.56 31.20
N GLU A 76 12.02 0.79 31.80
CA GLU A 76 12.68 -0.33 31.13
C GLU A 76 11.67 -1.38 30.66
N GLU A 77 10.72 -1.77 31.52
CA GLU A 77 9.59 -2.65 31.19
C GLU A 77 8.76 -2.07 30.03
N ALA A 78 8.44 -0.78 30.07
CA ALA A 78 7.69 -0.10 29.01
C ALA A 78 8.47 -0.05 27.68
N ILE A 79 9.79 0.12 27.71
CA ILE A 79 10.66 0.07 26.51
C ILE A 79 10.65 -1.32 25.89
N ILE A 80 10.73 -2.38 26.70
CA ILE A 80 10.65 -3.77 26.21
C ILE A 80 9.29 -3.99 25.56
N TYR A 81 8.21 -3.66 26.25
CA TYR A 81 6.85 -3.79 25.72
C TYR A 81 6.65 -3.01 24.40
N GLN A 82 7.13 -1.76 24.34
CA GLN A 82 7.02 -0.93 23.15
C GLN A 82 7.84 -1.49 21.98
N ARG A 83 8.99 -2.11 22.22
CA ARG A 83 9.77 -2.80 21.18
C ARG A 83 9.02 -3.99 20.60
N ASP A 84 8.45 -4.83 21.45
CA ASP A 84 7.70 -6.00 21.02
C ASP A 84 6.45 -5.59 20.22
N LEU A 85 5.77 -4.53 20.66
CA LEU A 85 4.64 -3.97 19.93
C LEU A 85 5.08 -3.41 18.58
N LEU A 86 6.18 -2.66 18.53
CA LEU A 86 6.72 -2.11 17.29
C LEU A 86 7.07 -3.22 16.28
N GLU A 87 7.68 -4.32 16.72
CA GLU A 87 7.99 -5.44 15.83
C GLU A 87 6.73 -6.10 15.27
N LYS A 88 5.67 -6.25 16.08
CA LYS A 88 4.36 -6.73 15.61
C LYS A 88 3.77 -5.78 14.57
N THR A 89 3.73 -4.48 14.85
CA THR A 89 3.21 -3.47 13.92
C THR A 89 4.01 -3.42 12.61
N ARG A 90 5.33 -3.55 12.68
CA ARG A 90 6.19 -3.66 11.49
C ARG A 90 5.90 -4.92 10.68
N HIS A 91 5.65 -6.04 11.33
CA HIS A 91 5.24 -7.27 10.65
C HIS A 91 3.89 -7.09 9.96
N GLU A 92 2.90 -6.54 10.64
CA GLU A 92 1.58 -6.22 10.07
C GLU A 92 1.70 -5.27 8.88
N HIS A 93 2.52 -4.22 8.97
CA HIS A 93 2.80 -3.32 7.87
C HIS A 93 3.36 -4.07 6.64
N ARG A 94 4.35 -4.95 6.82
CA ARG A 94 4.88 -5.79 5.72
C ARG A 94 3.79 -6.67 5.09
N CYS A 95 2.89 -7.23 5.88
CA CYS A 95 1.77 -8.01 5.37
C CYS A 95 0.80 -7.15 4.54
N VAL A 96 0.46 -5.95 5.02
CA VAL A 96 -0.41 -5.00 4.29
C VAL A 96 0.26 -4.54 3.00
N GLU A 97 1.56 -4.24 3.04
CA GLU A 97 2.35 -3.86 1.87
C GLU A 97 2.38 -4.99 0.83
N GLN A 98 2.62 -6.23 1.26
CA GLN A 98 2.62 -7.39 0.35
C GLN A 98 1.24 -7.62 -0.28
N ALA A 99 0.16 -7.47 0.49
CA ALA A 99 -1.20 -7.55 -0.03
C ALA A 99 -1.46 -6.48 -1.11
N TRP A 100 -1.05 -5.23 -0.84
CA TRP A 100 -1.14 -4.15 -1.82
C TRP A 100 -0.35 -4.45 -3.10
N ARG A 101 0.88 -4.96 -2.98
CA ARG A 101 1.71 -5.34 -4.14
C ARG A 101 1.01 -6.40 -5.00
N ASN A 102 0.38 -7.39 -4.38
CA ASN A 102 -0.37 -8.43 -5.08
C ASN A 102 -1.59 -7.86 -5.82
N GLU A 103 -2.41 -7.04 -5.15
CA GLU A 103 -3.57 -6.37 -5.76
C GLU A 103 -3.16 -5.45 -6.92
N ARG A 104 -2.06 -4.70 -6.74
CA ARG A 104 -1.52 -3.83 -7.79
C ARG A 104 -1.01 -4.62 -8.98
N ALA A 105 -0.40 -5.79 -8.75
CA ALA A 105 0.04 -6.67 -9.83
C ALA A 105 -1.16 -7.24 -10.61
N GLN A 106 -2.21 -7.67 -9.92
CA GLN A 106 -3.46 -8.14 -10.56
C GLN A 106 -4.11 -7.04 -11.41
N ALA A 107 -4.20 -5.81 -10.89
CA ALA A 107 -4.72 -4.66 -11.64
C ALA A 107 -3.90 -4.40 -12.92
N LYS A 108 -2.56 -4.44 -12.83
CA LYS A 108 -1.69 -4.27 -14.01
C LYS A 108 -1.91 -5.36 -15.07
N VAL A 109 -2.11 -6.61 -14.64
CA VAL A 109 -2.38 -7.72 -15.56
C VAL A 109 -3.72 -7.51 -16.27
N LEU A 110 -4.78 -7.16 -15.53
CA LEU A 110 -6.09 -6.90 -16.12
C LEU A 110 -6.08 -5.73 -17.10
N ASN A 111 -5.37 -4.63 -16.78
CA ASN A 111 -5.23 -3.50 -17.71
C ASN A 111 -4.61 -3.93 -19.04
N ARG A 112 -3.50 -4.69 -18.99
CA ARG A 112 -2.85 -5.19 -20.21
C ARG A 112 -3.75 -6.08 -21.03
N VAL A 113 -4.57 -6.91 -20.39
CA VAL A 113 -5.55 -7.76 -21.08
C VAL A 113 -6.63 -6.91 -21.75
N CYS A 114 -7.13 -5.87 -21.07
CA CYS A 114 -8.10 -4.93 -21.63
C CYS A 114 -7.55 -4.14 -22.82
N GLU A 115 -6.32 -3.66 -22.72
CA GLU A 115 -5.62 -2.96 -23.81
C GLU A 115 -5.50 -3.87 -25.04
N ARG A 116 -4.95 -5.08 -24.87
CA ARG A 116 -4.80 -6.04 -25.97
C ARG A 116 -6.14 -6.40 -26.61
N HIS A 117 -7.18 -6.64 -25.80
CA HIS A 117 -8.51 -6.98 -26.33
C HIS A 117 -9.13 -5.80 -27.11
N SER A 118 -8.90 -4.57 -26.65
CA SER A 118 -9.35 -3.37 -27.35
C SER A 118 -8.64 -3.19 -28.69
N ASP A 119 -7.33 -3.45 -28.75
CA ASP A 119 -6.54 -3.39 -29.98
C ASP A 119 -6.96 -4.47 -30.99
N GLU A 120 -7.17 -5.71 -30.52
CA GLU A 120 -7.68 -6.81 -31.35
C GLU A 120 -9.06 -6.48 -31.94
N ALA A 121 -9.96 -5.90 -31.15
CA ALA A 121 -11.28 -5.48 -31.61
C ALA A 121 -11.21 -4.35 -32.65
N ARG A 122 -10.27 -3.40 -32.49
CA ARG A 122 -10.02 -2.34 -33.49
C ARG A 122 -9.54 -2.92 -34.81
N TRP A 123 -8.52 -3.77 -34.79
CA TRP A 123 -7.99 -4.39 -36.00
C TRP A 123 -8.99 -5.31 -36.70
N ALA A 124 -9.87 -5.97 -35.94
CA ALA A 124 -10.96 -6.74 -36.52
C ALA A 124 -11.97 -5.81 -37.23
N SER A 125 -12.35 -4.70 -36.60
CA SER A 125 -13.26 -3.70 -37.16
C SER A 125 -12.69 -3.06 -38.44
N GLU A 126 -11.43 -2.63 -38.41
CA GLU A 126 -10.73 -2.05 -39.57
C GLU A 126 -10.69 -3.02 -40.75
N ARG A 127 -10.39 -4.30 -40.49
CA ARG A 127 -10.42 -5.34 -41.52
C ARG A 127 -11.81 -5.54 -42.12
N THR A 128 -12.86 -5.53 -41.29
CA THR A 128 -14.23 -5.67 -41.78
C THR A 128 -14.69 -4.46 -42.59
N GLU A 129 -14.30 -3.25 -42.19
CA GLU A 129 -14.63 -2.01 -42.90
C GLU A 129 -13.92 -1.94 -44.25
N GLN A 130 -12.63 -2.29 -44.28
CA GLN A 130 -11.86 -2.37 -45.53
C GLN A 130 -12.47 -3.40 -46.50
N ALA A 131 -12.81 -4.59 -46.02
CA ALA A 131 -13.45 -5.62 -46.85
C ALA A 131 -14.78 -5.13 -47.45
N MET A 132 -15.58 -4.39 -46.67
CA MET A 132 -16.84 -3.82 -47.14
C MET A 132 -16.62 -2.73 -48.20
N LEU A 133 -15.61 -1.87 -48.03
CA LEU A 133 -15.23 -0.86 -49.01
C LEU A 133 -14.74 -1.47 -50.33
N ASP A 134 -13.94 -2.53 -50.26
CA ASP A 134 -13.46 -3.26 -51.44
C ASP A 134 -14.64 -3.91 -52.20
N GLU A 135 -15.60 -4.51 -51.48
CA GLU A 135 -16.81 -5.09 -52.08
C GLU A 135 -17.69 -4.03 -52.77
N LEU A 136 -17.89 -2.87 -52.14
CA LEU A 136 -18.58 -1.72 -52.73
C LEU A 136 -17.86 -1.19 -53.98
N SER A 137 -16.53 -1.18 -53.96
CA SER A 137 -15.69 -0.76 -55.09
C SER A 137 -15.82 -1.71 -56.28
N LEU A 138 -15.87 -3.02 -56.03
CA LEU A 138 -16.09 -4.06 -57.04
C LEU A 138 -17.51 -4.02 -57.63
N ARG A 139 -18.51 -3.60 -56.84
CA ARG A 139 -19.91 -3.46 -57.27
C ARG A 139 -20.20 -2.20 -58.07
N LYS A 140 -19.34 -1.19 -58.05
CA LYS A 140 -19.46 -0.04 -58.95
C LYS A 140 -19.19 -0.53 -60.38
N PRO A 141 -20.18 -0.50 -61.30
CA PRO A 141 -19.92 -0.89 -62.68
C PRO A 141 -18.84 0.03 -63.24
N ARG A 142 -17.86 -0.55 -63.95
CA ARG A 142 -16.98 0.22 -64.83
C ARG A 142 -17.90 0.87 -65.87
N MET A 143 -18.36 2.09 -65.62
CA MET A 143 -18.99 2.90 -66.65
C MET A 143 -17.89 3.20 -67.66
N THR A 144 -17.92 2.42 -68.73
CA THR A 144 -17.17 2.61 -69.97
C THR A 144 -17.70 3.84 -70.68
N GLU A 145 -16.86 4.84 -70.85
CA GLU A 145 -16.82 5.74 -72.01
C GLU A 145 -15.36 6.02 -72.37
#